data_AF-A0AAU5L1B6-F1
#
_entry.id   AF-A0AAU5L1B6-F1
#
_cell.length_a   1.000
_cell.length_b   1.000
_cell.length_c   1.000
_cell.angle_alpha   90.00
_cell.angle_beta   90.00
_cell.angle_gamma   90.00
#
_symmetry.space_group_name_H-M   'P 1'
#
loop_
_entity.id
_entity.type
_entity.pdbx_description
1 polymer ?
#
loop_
_entity_poly.entity_id
_entity_poly.type
_entity_poly.pdbx_seq_one_letter_code
_entity_poly.pdbx_strand_id
1 'polypeptide(L)'
;MAKTLRKEEGLKAAFANFDVVAALVEKINTEMEDINQKNVKAGGGDEIGKQYHEKIDKPTADLYSLTSQIRNKLKAMSAHGQGTADLFDATDEHGAGMV
;
A
#
# COMPACT_ATOMS: atom_id res chain seq x y z
N MET A 1 1.48 12.55 -30.91
CA MET A 1 0.14 12.78 -30.36
C MET A 1 -0.54 11.48 -29.92
N ALA A 2 -1.29 10.74 -30.75
CA ALA A 2 -2.13 9.61 -30.26
C ALA A 2 -1.40 8.46 -29.53
N LYS A 3 -0.16 8.13 -29.90
CA LYS A 3 0.65 7.09 -29.22
C LYS A 3 1.25 7.56 -27.89
N THR A 4 1.42 8.87 -27.72
CA THR A 4 1.92 9.50 -26.48
C THR A 4 0.79 9.54 -25.45
N LEU A 5 -0.37 10.06 -25.83
CA LEU A 5 -1.60 10.05 -25.02
C LEU A 5 -1.95 8.66 -24.47
N ARG A 6 -1.91 7.61 -25.31
CA ARG A 6 -2.16 6.23 -24.86
C ARG A 6 -1.13 5.69 -23.85
N LYS A 7 0.14 6.11 -23.95
CA LYS A 7 1.18 5.69 -23.00
C LYS A 7 0.97 6.37 -21.64
N GLU A 8 0.55 7.62 -21.66
CA GLU A 8 0.30 8.41 -20.47
C GLU A 8 -0.94 7.95 -19.71
N GLU A 9 -2.05 7.69 -20.41
CA GLU A 9 -3.23 7.05 -19.81
C GLU A 9 -2.89 5.69 -19.17
N GLY A 10 -2.04 4.90 -19.84
CA GLY A 10 -1.53 3.64 -19.30
C GLY A 10 -0.69 3.82 -18.03
N LEU A 11 0.12 4.88 -17.98
CA LEU A 11 0.92 5.22 -16.79
C LEU A 11 0.02 5.64 -15.62
N LYS A 12 -0.96 6.52 -15.86
CA LYS A 12 -1.96 6.95 -14.86
C LYS A 12 -2.74 5.76 -14.29
N ALA A 13 -3.21 4.86 -15.16
CA ALA A 13 -3.92 3.66 -14.74
C ALA A 13 -3.02 2.73 -13.90
N ALA A 14 -1.74 2.57 -14.27
CA ALA A 14 -0.79 1.78 -13.49
C ALA A 14 -0.55 2.36 -12.10
N PHE A 15 -0.45 3.69 -11.97
CA PHE A 15 -0.26 4.35 -10.68
C PHE A 15 -1.52 4.27 -9.80
N ALA A 16 -2.71 4.45 -10.37
CA ALA A 16 -3.97 4.27 -9.64
C ALA A 16 -4.14 2.85 -9.09
N ASN A 17 -3.62 1.83 -9.77
CA ASN A 17 -3.62 0.46 -9.25
C ASN A 17 -2.78 0.30 -7.97
N PHE A 18 -1.74 1.11 -7.76
CA PHE A 18 -0.96 1.04 -6.51
C PHE A 18 -1.77 1.50 -5.30
N ASP A 19 -2.70 2.44 -5.45
CA ASP A 19 -3.62 2.80 -4.36
C ASP A 19 -4.58 1.67 -4.01
N VAL A 20 -5.08 0.94 -5.02
CA VAL A 20 -5.93 -0.24 -4.81
C VAL A 20 -5.16 -1.33 -4.05
N VAL A 21 -3.90 -1.60 -4.44
CA VAL A 21 -3.06 -2.58 -3.73
C VAL A 21 -2.74 -2.09 -2.32
N ALA A 22 -2.48 -0.79 -2.12
CA ALA A 22 -2.27 -0.23 -0.80
C ALA A 22 -3.51 -0.41 0.11
N ALA A 23 -4.72 -0.22 -0.43
CA ALA A 23 -5.97 -0.45 0.32
C ALA A 23 -6.14 -1.93 0.71
N LEU A 24 -5.79 -2.87 -0.17
CA LEU A 24 -5.80 -4.30 0.15
C LEU A 24 -4.80 -4.64 1.26
N VAL A 25 -3.60 -4.07 1.22
CA VAL A 25 -2.57 -4.27 2.26
C VAL A 25 -3.02 -3.65 3.59
N GLU A 26 -3.72 -2.52 3.57
CA GLU A 26 -4.32 -1.89 4.75
C GLU A 26 -5.41 -2.76 5.38
N LYS A 27 -6.20 -3.47 4.55
CA LYS A 27 -7.17 -4.45 5.03
C LYS A 27 -6.48 -5.65 5.70
N ILE A 28 -5.40 -6.16 5.11
CA ILE A 28 -4.58 -7.23 5.70
C ILE A 28 -4.02 -6.77 7.06
N ASN A 29 -3.52 -5.53 7.16
CA ASN A 29 -3.08 -4.97 8.44
C ASN A 29 -4.17 -4.96 9.51
N THR A 30 -5.36 -4.52 9.14
CA THR A 30 -6.49 -4.44 10.07
C THR A 30 -6.88 -5.83 10.58
N GLU A 31 -6.94 -6.83 9.69
CA GLU A 31 -7.26 -8.20 10.09
C GLU A 31 -6.15 -8.82 10.94
N MET A 32 -4.87 -8.54 10.66
CA MET A 32 -3.75 -9.03 11.48
C MET A 32 -3.72 -8.40 12.87
N GLU A 33 -4.02 -7.11 12.99
CA GLU A 33 -4.15 -6.43 14.28
C GLU A 33 -5.30 -7.05 15.10
N ASP A 34 -6.45 -7.31 14.48
CA ASP A 34 -7.60 -7.97 15.13
C ASP A 34 -7.26 -9.40 15.57
N ILE A 35 -6.56 -10.18 14.72
CA ILE A 35 -6.05 -11.51 15.08
C ILE A 35 -5.09 -11.41 16.26
N ASN A 36 -4.15 -10.46 16.24
CA ASN A 36 -3.20 -10.25 17.33
C ASN A 36 -3.93 -9.94 18.65
N GLN A 37 -4.90 -9.02 18.63
CA GLN A 37 -5.66 -8.65 19.81
C GLN A 37 -6.51 -9.81 20.36
N LYS A 38 -7.09 -10.63 19.48
CA LYS A 38 -7.83 -11.83 19.88
C LYS A 38 -6.92 -12.89 20.47
N ASN A 39 -5.77 -13.13 19.84
CA ASN A 39 -4.75 -14.06 20.29
C ASN A 39 -4.20 -13.66 21.67
N VAL A 40 -3.93 -12.37 21.86
CA VAL A 40 -3.46 -11.84 23.14
C VAL A 40 -4.48 -12.00 24.26
N LYS A 41 -5.76 -11.83 23.95
CA LYS A 41 -6.85 -12.04 24.92
C LYS A 41 -7.12 -13.51 25.21
N ALA A 42 -6.89 -14.40 24.24
CA ALA A 42 -7.18 -15.83 24.33
C ALA A 42 -6.11 -16.62 25.09
N GLY A 43 -4.85 -16.17 25.07
CA GLY A 43 -3.75 -16.89 25.71
C GLY A 43 -3.92 -17.06 27.22
N GLY A 44 -4.54 -16.09 27.91
CA GLY A 44 -4.59 -16.11 29.37
C GLY A 44 -3.20 -16.00 30.02
N GLY A 45 -3.15 -15.96 31.35
CA GLY A 45 -1.91 -15.77 32.11
C GLY A 45 -1.18 -17.05 32.53
N ASP A 46 -1.70 -18.21 32.12
CA ASP A 46 -1.12 -19.51 32.49
C ASP A 46 0.13 -19.84 31.64
N GLU A 47 0.81 -20.94 31.99
CA GLU A 47 2.05 -21.35 31.32
C GLU A 47 1.86 -21.56 29.81
N ILE A 48 0.68 -22.01 29.39
CA ILE A 48 0.33 -22.26 27.99
C ILE A 48 0.14 -20.93 27.25
N GLY A 49 -0.57 -19.98 27.87
CA GLY A 49 -0.71 -18.62 27.39
C GLY A 49 0.62 -17.92 27.17
N LYS A 50 1.53 -17.99 28.14
CA LYS A 50 2.88 -17.40 28.02
C LYS A 50 3.68 -17.98 26.85
N GLN A 51 3.68 -19.30 26.71
CA GLN A 51 4.36 -19.96 25.59
C GLN A 51 3.74 -19.63 24.23
N TYR A 52 2.42 -19.42 24.20
CA TYR A 52 1.71 -18.98 23.01
C TYR A 52 2.12 -17.55 22.61
N HIS A 53 2.12 -16.61 23.55
CA HIS A 53 2.56 -15.23 23.35
C HIS A 53 4.01 -15.13 22.86
N GLU A 54 4.94 -15.88 23.46
CA GLU A 54 6.34 -15.90 23.03
C GLU A 54 6.51 -16.32 21.57
N LYS A 55 5.63 -17.19 21.06
CA LYS A 55 5.71 -17.73 19.70
C LYS A 55 4.95 -16.89 18.68
N ILE A 56 3.89 -16.19 19.08
CA ILE A 56 2.95 -15.56 18.14
C ILE A 56 3.11 -14.04 18.11
N ASP A 57 3.33 -13.38 19.25
CA ASP A 57 3.30 -11.91 19.33
C ASP A 57 4.35 -11.28 18.41
N LYS A 58 5.59 -11.79 18.45
CA LYS A 58 6.68 -11.25 17.63
C LYS A 58 6.46 -11.47 16.13
N PRO A 59 6.19 -12.68 15.63
CA PRO A 59 5.88 -12.88 14.21
C PRO A 59 4.69 -12.05 13.71
N THR A 60 3.64 -11.90 14.52
CA THR A 60 2.48 -11.09 14.13
C THR A 60 2.81 -9.60 14.08
N ALA A 61 3.58 -9.07 15.02
CA ALA A 61 4.08 -7.70 14.97
C ALA A 61 5.03 -7.46 13.78
N ASP A 62 5.94 -8.39 13.49
CA ASP A 62 6.85 -8.31 12.35
C ASP A 62 6.07 -8.32 11.02
N LEU A 63 5.04 -9.16 10.91
CA LEU A 63 4.17 -9.24 9.73
C LEU A 63 3.41 -7.92 9.52
N TYR A 64 2.82 -7.35 10.57
CA TYR A 64 2.16 -6.05 10.54
C TYR A 64 3.09 -4.90 10.12
N SER A 65 4.33 -4.91 10.60
CA SER A 65 5.35 -3.94 10.20
C SER A 65 5.68 -4.06 8.72
N LEU A 66 5.87 -5.28 8.21
CA LEU A 66 6.23 -5.53 6.81
C LEU A 66 5.14 -5.04 5.86
N THR A 67 3.89 -5.40 6.11
CA THR A 67 2.74 -4.99 5.31
C THR A 67 2.50 -3.49 5.41
N SER A 68 2.69 -2.87 6.57
CA SER A 68 2.67 -1.40 6.69
C SER A 68 3.72 -0.72 5.81
N GLN A 69 4.94 -1.27 5.74
CA GLN A 69 5.99 -0.76 4.86
C GLN A 69 5.62 -0.93 3.38
N ILE A 70 5.04 -2.08 2.99
CA ILE A 70 4.56 -2.32 1.62
C ILE A 70 3.48 -1.29 1.25
N ARG A 71 2.48 -1.09 2.13
CA ARG A 71 1.42 -0.08 1.94
C ARG A 71 2.01 1.31 1.70
N ASN A 72 2.95 1.72 2.55
CA ASN A 72 3.53 3.06 2.46
C ASN A 72 4.35 3.25 1.18
N LYS A 73 5.09 2.21 0.73
CA LYS A 73 5.81 2.24 -0.55
C LYS A 73 4.85 2.36 -1.73
N LEU A 74 3.74 1.62 -1.72
CA LEU A 74 2.71 1.70 -2.76
C LEU A 74 2.05 3.09 -2.82
N LYS A 75 1.67 3.66 -1.67
CA LYS A 75 1.13 5.03 -1.61
C LYS A 75 2.13 6.06 -2.14
N ALA A 76 3.42 5.93 -1.80
CA ALA A 76 4.46 6.82 -2.32
C ALA A 76 4.64 6.68 -3.84
N MET A 77 4.58 5.47 -4.38
CA MET A 77 4.63 5.22 -5.82
C MET A 77 3.42 5.80 -6.55
N SER A 78 2.21 5.68 -5.99
CA SER A 78 1.01 6.30 -6.57
C SER A 78 1.15 7.82 -6.63
N ALA A 79 1.52 8.45 -5.51
CA ALA A 79 1.66 9.91 -5.42
C ALA A 79 2.74 10.46 -6.38
N HIS A 80 3.92 9.84 -6.44
CA HIS A 80 4.97 10.24 -7.39
C HIS A 80 4.56 10.00 -8.84
N GLY A 81 3.82 8.92 -9.09
CA GLY A 81 3.31 8.58 -10.40
C GLY A 81 2.26 9.55 -10.92
N GLN A 82 1.30 9.94 -10.07
CA GLN A 82 0.34 10.99 -10.39
C GLN A 82 1.02 12.32 -10.67
N GLY A 83 1.94 12.78 -9.82
CA GLY A 83 2.67 14.03 -10.08
C GLY A 83 3.49 14.00 -11.38
N THR A 84 4.02 12.84 -11.77
CA THR A 84 4.72 12.68 -13.06
C THR A 84 3.74 12.73 -14.23
N ALA A 85 2.56 12.13 -14.08
CA ALA A 85 1.53 12.15 -15.10
C ALA A 85 0.93 13.55 -15.28
N ASP A 86 0.67 14.28 -14.19
CA ASP A 86 0.18 15.67 -14.24
C ASP A 86 1.21 16.59 -14.93
N LEU A 87 2.51 16.33 -14.77
CA LEU A 87 3.56 17.06 -15.47
C LEU A 87 3.55 16.80 -16.98
N PHE A 88 3.26 15.58 -17.42
CA PHE A 88 3.13 15.26 -18.84
C PHE A 88 1.91 15.94 -19.45
N ASP A 89 0.74 15.89 -18.81
CA ASP A 89 -0.47 16.63 -19.22
C ASP A 89 -0.19 18.12 -19.40
N ALA A 90 0.44 18.75 -18.40
CA ALA A 90 0.76 20.18 -18.45
C ALA A 90 1.74 20.53 -19.58
N THR A 91 2.67 19.62 -19.90
CA THR A 91 3.62 19.80 -21.01
C THR A 91 2.93 19.64 -22.36
N ASP A 92 2.02 18.68 -22.50
CA ASP A 92 1.24 18.48 -23.73
C ASP A 92 0.27 19.65 -23.98
N GLU A 93 -0.38 20.20 -22.94
CA GLU A 93 -1.21 21.41 -23.04
C GLU A 93 -0.41 22.65 -23.45
N HIS A 94 0.78 22.85 -22.86
CA HIS A 94 1.65 23.97 -23.23
C HIS A 94 2.30 23.80 -24.62
N GLY A 95 2.60 22.57 -25.04
CA GLY A 95 3.13 22.28 -26.37
C GLY A 95 2.10 22.45 -27.49
N ALA A 96 0.81 22.23 -27.20
CA ALA A 96 -0.29 22.46 -28.14
C ALA A 96 -0.56 23.95 -28.43
N GLY A 97 -0.08 24.86 -27.57
CA GLY A 97 -0.23 26.31 -27.72
C GLY A 97 0.83 27.02 -28.58
N MET A 98 1.88 26.31 -29.04
CA MET A 98 2.96 26.89 -29.86
C MET A 98 3.00 26.36 -31.31
N VAL A 99 1.87 25.89 -31.84
CA VAL A 99 1.74 25.45 -33.25
C VAL A 99 0.58 26.15 -33.93
#